data_AF-A0AA38YCL7-F1
#
_entry.id   AF-A0AA38YCL7-F1
#
_cell.length_a   1.000
_cell.length_b   1.000
_cell.length_c   1.000
_cell.angle_alpha   90.00
_cell.angle_beta   90.00
_cell.angle_gamma   90.00
#
_symmetry.space_group_name_H-M   'P 1'
#
loop_
_entity.id
_entity.type
_entity.pdbx_description
1 polymer ?
#
loop_
_entity_poly.entity_id
_entity_poly.type
_entity_poly.pdbx_seq_one_letter_code
_entity_poly.pdbx_strand_id
1 'polypeptide(L)'
;MDPLTIQVLLPYIARLATFFVAIISIAAGVRSISKPIDFATSFGFPPPQLSWRQMSQDTKTPISNEKSTVGDRFKSLRSESESEPSPSTTSTKPSTDSTNPFVPVVGVRNIALGLSILAFTVLDEVHATGVLLLCNLVSMAGDTVLCHRRGTQGSESSHLVATLLFAGLGSYNVLQ
;
A
#
# COMPACT_ATOMS: atom_id res chain seq x y z
N MET A 1 -9.75 18.75 -38.38
CA MET A 1 -8.31 18.44 -38.47
C MET A 1 -8.14 17.49 -39.63
N ASP A 2 -7.18 17.77 -40.51
CA ASP A 2 -6.90 16.92 -41.65
C ASP A 2 -6.28 15.60 -41.19
N PRO A 3 -6.58 14.46 -41.85
CA PRO A 3 -6.07 13.15 -41.45
C PRO A 3 -4.53 13.10 -41.42
N LEU A 4 -3.86 13.88 -42.27
CA LEU A 4 -2.41 14.02 -42.29
C LEU A 4 -1.88 14.62 -40.98
N THR A 5 -2.54 15.65 -40.44
CA THR A 5 -2.15 16.29 -39.18
C THR A 5 -2.28 15.32 -38.02
N ILE A 6 -3.33 14.48 -38.01
CA ILE A 6 -3.54 13.47 -36.96
C ILE A 6 -2.43 12.43 -37.00
N GLN A 7 -2.06 11.92 -38.18
CA GLN A 7 -0.98 10.94 -38.34
C GLN A 7 0.37 11.48 -37.87
N VAL A 8 0.66 12.76 -38.13
CA VAL A 8 1.90 13.39 -37.68
C VAL A 8 1.88 13.67 -36.18
N LEU A 9 0.76 14.13 -35.62
CA LEU A 9 0.69 14.57 -34.21
C LEU A 9 0.59 13.41 -33.21
N LEU A 10 -0.06 12.31 -33.60
CA LEU A 10 -0.36 11.19 -32.70
C LEU A 10 0.90 10.55 -32.07
N PRO A 11 2.00 10.28 -32.80
CA PRO A 11 3.22 9.75 -32.20
C PRO A 11 3.84 10.69 -31.16
N TYR A 12 3.80 12.01 -31.40
CA TYR A 12 4.32 12.98 -30.43
C TYR A 12 3.48 13.01 -29.15
N ILE A 13 2.15 12.94 -29.28
CA ILE A 13 1.24 12.85 -28.12
C ILE A 13 1.52 11.57 -27.33
N ALA A 14 1.69 10.43 -28.00
CA ALA A 14 1.98 9.16 -27.36
C ALA A 14 3.33 9.16 -26.62
N ARG A 15 4.37 9.73 -27.25
CA ARG A 15 5.70 9.90 -26.62
C ARG A 15 5.62 10.80 -25.39
N LEU A 16 4.94 11.93 -25.51
CA LEU A 16 4.75 12.87 -24.39
C LEU A 16 3.97 12.21 -23.23
N ALA A 17 2.90 11.47 -23.55
CA ALA A 17 2.14 10.72 -22.55
C ALA A 17 3.01 9.66 -21.86
N THR A 18 3.82 8.92 -22.63
CA THR A 18 4.75 7.90 -22.12
C THR A 18 5.79 8.52 -21.19
N PHE A 19 6.32 9.69 -21.54
CA PHE A 19 7.22 10.45 -20.70
C PHE A 19 6.55 10.86 -19.37
N PHE A 20 5.32 11.37 -19.40
CA PHE A 20 4.58 11.70 -18.17
C PHE A 20 4.32 10.46 -17.30
N VAL A 21 4.01 9.31 -17.89
CA VAL A 21 3.87 8.04 -17.16
C VAL A 21 5.17 7.69 -16.45
N ALA A 22 6.33 7.86 -17.09
CA ALA A 22 7.63 7.61 -16.48
C ALA A 22 7.85 8.49 -15.23
N ILE A 23 7.60 9.80 -15.35
CA ILE A 23 7.77 10.75 -14.24
C ILE A 23 6.83 10.43 -13.09
N ILE A 24 5.55 10.18 -13.37
CA ILE A 24 4.54 9.83 -12.36
C ILE A 24 4.92 8.53 -11.66
N SER A 25 5.40 7.53 -12.41
CA SER A 25 5.82 6.24 -11.86
C SER A 25 7.01 6.38 -10.89
N ILE A 26 8.04 7.15 -11.28
CA ILE A 26 9.19 7.44 -10.39
C ILE A 26 8.71 8.18 -9.15
N ALA A 27 7.88 9.21 -9.29
CA ALA A 27 7.37 9.99 -8.16
C ALA A 27 6.54 9.11 -7.19
N ALA A 28 5.66 8.25 -7.72
CA ALA A 28 4.90 7.30 -6.92
C ALA A 28 5.81 6.30 -6.20
N GLY A 29 6.84 5.78 -6.89
CA GLY A 29 7.82 4.88 -6.31
C GLY A 29 8.64 5.52 -5.18
N VAL A 30 9.18 6.73 -5.40
CA VAL A 30 9.89 7.50 -4.36
C VAL A 30 8.98 7.80 -3.17
N ARG A 31 7.73 8.20 -3.41
CA ARG A 31 6.76 8.45 -2.35
C ARG A 31 6.51 7.20 -1.50
N SER A 32 6.38 6.03 -2.12
CA SER A 32 6.12 4.78 -1.40
C SER A 32 7.29 4.33 -0.52
N ILE A 33 8.53 4.66 -0.90
CA ILE A 33 9.73 4.36 -0.10
C ILE A 33 9.87 5.36 1.04
N SER A 34 9.68 6.65 0.77
CA SER A 34 9.84 7.72 1.76
C SER A 34 8.72 7.76 2.80
N LYS A 35 7.49 7.40 2.41
CA LYS A 35 6.29 7.45 3.26
C LYS A 35 5.40 6.21 3.02
N PRO A 36 5.87 5.01 3.41
CA PRO A 36 5.18 3.76 3.09
C PRO A 36 3.78 3.67 3.69
N ILE A 37 3.58 4.21 4.90
CA ILE A 37 2.27 4.20 5.58
C ILE A 37 1.29 5.11 4.83
N ASP A 38 1.66 6.37 4.56
CA ASP A 38 0.82 7.31 3.82
C ASP A 38 0.52 6.83 2.39
N PHE A 39 1.45 6.11 1.79
CA PHE A 39 1.25 5.49 0.48
C PHE A 39 0.25 4.34 0.58
N ALA A 40 0.44 3.40 1.51
CA ALA A 40 -0.47 2.28 1.70
C ALA A 40 -1.90 2.73 2.04
N THR A 41 -2.06 3.74 2.90
CA THR A 41 -3.37 4.29 3.26
C THR A 41 -4.06 4.96 2.07
N SER A 42 -3.31 5.54 1.14
CA SER A 42 -3.89 6.10 -0.11
C SER A 42 -4.51 5.04 -1.02
N PHE A 43 -4.16 3.76 -0.83
CA PHE A 43 -4.77 2.62 -1.50
C PHE A 43 -5.81 1.89 -0.64
N GLY A 44 -6.22 2.51 0.48
CA GLY A 44 -7.24 1.92 1.34
C GLY A 44 -6.75 0.78 2.22
N PHE A 45 -5.44 0.56 2.32
CA PHE A 45 -4.94 -0.36 3.34
C PHE A 45 -5.03 0.31 4.72
N PRO A 46 -5.58 -0.36 5.74
CA PRO A 46 -5.63 0.20 7.08
C PRO A 46 -4.19 0.49 7.54
N PRO A 47 -3.95 1.64 8.21
CA PRO A 47 -2.65 1.89 8.80
C PRO A 47 -2.35 0.75 9.78
N PRO A 48 -1.07 0.32 9.90
CA PRO A 48 -0.70 -0.64 10.92
C PRO A 48 -1.24 -0.14 12.25
N GLN A 49 -2.15 -0.88 12.88
CA GLN A 49 -2.62 -0.51 14.21
C GLN A 49 -1.41 -0.59 15.12
N LEU A 50 -0.88 0.56 15.51
CA LEU A 50 0.15 0.71 16.54
C LEU A 50 -0.47 0.28 17.89
N SER A 51 -0.75 -1.01 18.04
CA SER A 51 -1.32 -1.62 19.24
C SER A 51 -0.46 -1.40 20.48
N TRP A 52 0.80 -0.97 20.31
CA TRP A 52 1.72 -0.61 21.38
C TRP A 52 1.27 0.58 22.23
N ARG A 53 0.55 1.56 21.66
CA ARG A 53 0.18 2.77 22.43
C ARG A 53 -1.02 2.58 23.35
N GLN A 54 -1.79 1.51 23.14
CA GLN A 54 -2.93 1.17 23.98
C GLN A 54 -2.52 0.32 25.19
N MET A 55 -1.35 -0.34 25.15
CA MET A 55 -0.88 -1.21 26.23
C MET A 55 -0.16 -0.47 27.37
N SER A 56 0.11 0.84 27.23
CA SER A 56 0.82 1.65 28.24
C SER A 56 -0.07 2.58 29.08
N GLN A 57 -1.40 2.58 28.87
CA GLN A 57 -2.32 3.40 29.69
C GLN A 57 -3.09 2.61 30.76
N ASP A 58 -3.04 1.27 30.75
CA ASP A 58 -3.72 0.44 31.77
C ASP A 58 -2.85 0.09 33.00
N THR A 59 -1.67 0.69 33.18
CA THR A 59 -0.85 0.52 34.41
C THR A 59 -0.74 1.81 35.21
N LYS A 60 -1.85 2.53 35.36
CA LYS A 60 -2.06 3.44 36.49
C LYS A 60 -3.48 3.29 37.01
N THR A 61 -3.73 2.19 37.71
CA THR A 61 -4.71 2.21 38.80
C THR A 61 -4.23 3.27 39.80
N PRO A 62 -4.96 4.39 40.00
CA PRO A 62 -4.77 5.14 41.22
C PRO A 62 -5.20 4.22 42.36
N ILE A 63 -4.24 3.86 43.21
CA ILE A 63 -4.52 3.42 44.57
C ILE A 63 -5.15 4.65 45.25
N SER A 64 -6.46 4.85 45.06
CA SER A 64 -7.25 5.77 45.86
C SER A 64 -7.82 4.97 47.01
N ASN A 65 -7.14 5.12 48.13
CA ASN A 65 -7.52 4.74 49.48
C ASN A 65 -9.02 4.54 49.69
N GLU A 66 -9.38 3.28 49.87
CA GLU A 66 -10.15 2.77 50.99
C GLU A 66 -10.58 3.84 52.01
N LYS A 67 -11.87 4.20 52.00
CA LYS A 67 -12.58 4.58 53.23
C LYS A 67 -13.81 3.68 53.33
N SER A 68 -13.62 2.62 54.10
CA SER A 68 -14.59 1.62 54.51
C SER A 68 -15.84 2.29 55.11
N THR A 69 -16.99 2.08 54.47
CA THR A 69 -18.30 2.27 55.10
C THR A 69 -18.84 0.88 55.41
N VAL A 70 -18.86 0.58 56.70
CA VAL A 70 -19.38 -0.64 57.30
C VAL A 70 -20.89 -0.71 57.07
N GLY A 71 -21.36 -1.77 56.40
CA GLY A 71 -22.78 -2.12 56.37
C GLY A 71 -23.23 -2.72 55.06
N ASP A 72 -22.92 -4.00 54.84
CA ASP A 72 -23.93 -5.02 54.49
C ASP A 72 -23.24 -6.37 54.20
N ARG A 73 -22.93 -7.06 55.30
CA ARG A 73 -22.91 -8.51 55.34
C ARG A 73 -24.34 -8.99 55.05
N PHE A 74 -24.57 -9.76 53.99
CA PHE A 74 -25.01 -11.16 54.12
C PHE A 74 -25.22 -11.83 52.75
N LYS A 75 -24.65 -13.03 52.63
CA LYS A 75 -24.99 -14.14 51.72
C LYS A 75 -24.68 -13.98 50.22
N SER A 76 -23.56 -14.58 49.81
CA SER A 76 -23.64 -15.84 49.08
C SER A 76 -22.28 -16.56 49.09
N LEU A 77 -22.17 -17.55 49.97
CA LEU A 77 -21.09 -18.53 49.97
C LEU A 77 -21.36 -19.53 48.84
N ARG A 78 -20.46 -19.64 47.86
CA ARG A 78 -20.26 -20.90 47.14
C ARG A 78 -18.82 -21.06 46.68
N SER A 79 -18.13 -21.89 47.45
CA SER A 79 -17.05 -22.83 47.11
C SER A 79 -15.85 -22.33 46.31
N GLU A 80 -14.75 -22.26 47.05
CA GLU A 80 -13.38 -22.54 46.65
C GLU A 80 -13.25 -23.74 45.69
N SER A 81 -12.37 -23.58 44.71
CA SER A 81 -11.36 -24.60 44.41
C SER A 81 -10.14 -23.87 43.83
N GLU A 82 -9.11 -23.83 44.66
CA GLU A 82 -7.76 -23.38 44.34
C GLU A 82 -7.13 -24.21 43.23
N SER A 83 -6.43 -23.53 42.32
CA SER A 83 -5.23 -24.03 41.68
C SER A 83 -4.45 -22.82 41.17
N GLU A 84 -3.47 -22.37 41.96
CA GLU A 84 -2.52 -21.31 41.59
C GLU A 84 -1.65 -21.76 40.38
N PRO A 85 -1.62 -21.00 39.28
CA PRO A 85 -0.54 -21.08 38.31
C PRO A 85 0.55 -20.06 38.66
N SER A 86 1.78 -20.57 38.85
CA SER A 86 3.00 -19.76 38.99
C SER A 86 3.09 -18.68 37.89
N PRO A 87 3.56 -17.46 38.22
CA PRO A 87 3.75 -16.40 37.24
C PRO A 87 4.97 -16.74 36.37
N SER A 88 4.71 -17.44 35.27
CA SER A 88 5.70 -17.60 34.21
C SER A 88 5.99 -16.23 33.63
N THR A 89 7.21 -15.75 33.90
CA THR A 89 7.79 -14.55 33.32
C THR A 89 7.84 -14.76 31.81
N THR A 90 6.76 -14.40 31.13
CA THR A 90 6.63 -14.50 29.69
C THR A 90 7.52 -13.41 29.13
N SER A 91 8.76 -13.78 28.84
CA SER A 91 9.71 -12.97 28.08
C SER A 91 9.08 -12.67 26.72
N THR A 92 8.37 -11.55 26.65
CA THR A 92 7.81 -10.97 25.44
C THR A 92 8.98 -10.74 24.49
N LYS A 93 9.22 -11.69 23.58
CA LYS A 93 10.14 -11.49 22.47
C LYS A 93 9.73 -10.17 21.80
N PRO A 94 10.67 -9.27 21.50
CA PRO A 94 10.36 -8.06 20.76
C PRO A 94 9.73 -8.52 19.44
N SER A 95 8.43 -8.29 19.34
CA SER A 95 7.67 -8.45 18.11
C SER A 95 8.31 -7.52 17.10
N THR A 96 9.10 -8.10 16.21
CA THR A 96 9.61 -7.44 15.02
C THR A 96 8.43 -6.71 14.36
N ASP A 97 8.49 -5.39 14.36
CA ASP A 97 7.52 -4.51 13.69
C ASP A 97 7.28 -5.08 12.29
N SER A 98 6.11 -5.70 12.09
CA SER A 98 5.76 -6.39 10.86
C SER A 98 5.37 -5.34 9.82
N THR A 99 6.36 -4.55 9.40
CA THR A 99 6.21 -3.61 8.30
C THR A 99 5.93 -4.44 7.06
N ASN A 100 4.75 -4.26 6.47
CA ASN A 100 4.31 -5.05 5.35
C ASN A 100 5.33 -4.95 4.19
N PRO A 101 6.04 -6.04 3.83
CA PRO A 101 7.14 -5.98 2.87
C PRO A 101 6.68 -5.65 1.45
N PHE A 102 5.38 -5.69 1.15
CA PHE A 102 4.84 -5.41 -0.17
C PHE A 102 4.99 -3.94 -0.58
N VAL A 103 4.92 -2.99 0.37
CA VAL A 103 4.97 -1.55 0.06
C VAL A 103 6.29 -1.11 -0.57
N PRO A 104 7.47 -1.40 0.02
CA PRO A 104 8.74 -1.02 -0.59
C PRO A 104 9.00 -1.74 -1.92
N VAL A 105 8.54 -2.98 -2.08
CA VAL A 105 8.69 -3.74 -3.34
C VAL A 105 7.92 -3.06 -4.48
N VAL A 106 6.68 -2.64 -4.23
CA VAL A 106 5.88 -1.85 -5.21
C VAL A 106 6.60 -0.54 -5.56
N GLY A 107 7.24 0.08 -4.56
CA GLY A 107 8.02 1.30 -4.76
C GLY A 107 9.20 1.14 -5.70
N VAL A 108 10.05 0.16 -5.42
CA VAL A 108 11.22 -0.15 -6.26
C VAL A 108 10.78 -0.52 -7.67
N ARG A 109 9.70 -1.30 -7.81
CA ARG A 109 9.12 -1.65 -9.12
C ARG A 109 8.72 -0.41 -9.92
N ASN A 110 8.02 0.54 -9.30
CA ASN A 110 7.59 1.77 -9.97
C ASN A 110 8.77 2.67 -10.36
N ILE A 111 9.81 2.76 -9.52
CA ILE A 111 11.04 3.50 -9.88
C ILE A 111 11.73 2.82 -11.08
N ALA A 112 11.94 1.51 -11.01
CA ALA A 112 12.61 0.75 -12.07
C ALA A 112 11.85 0.84 -13.40
N LEU A 113 10.52 0.73 -13.35
CA LEU A 113 9.65 0.91 -14.51
C LEU A 113 9.78 2.30 -15.11
N GLY A 114 9.64 3.36 -14.31
CA GLY A 114 9.72 4.72 -14.81
C GLY A 114 11.10 5.07 -15.38
N LEU A 115 12.18 4.60 -14.76
CA LEU A 115 13.54 4.74 -15.30
C LEU A 115 13.71 3.98 -16.62
N SER A 116 13.15 2.77 -16.74
CA SER A 116 13.21 1.97 -17.96
C SER A 116 12.43 2.61 -19.10
N ILE A 117 11.23 3.13 -18.83
CA ILE A 117 10.43 3.88 -19.82
C ILE A 117 11.20 5.12 -20.27
N LEU A 118 11.79 5.87 -19.34
CA LEU A 118 12.57 7.07 -19.65
C LEU A 118 13.78 6.74 -20.54
N ALA A 119 14.51 5.68 -20.20
CA ALA A 119 15.65 5.21 -20.99
C ALA A 119 15.25 4.83 -22.42
N PHE A 120 14.21 4.01 -22.60
CA PHE A 120 13.74 3.63 -23.94
C PHE A 120 13.14 4.80 -24.73
N THR A 121 12.49 5.75 -24.05
CA THR A 121 12.00 6.99 -24.68
C THR A 121 13.16 7.84 -25.20
N VAL A 122 14.27 7.94 -24.47
CA VAL A 122 15.47 8.69 -24.90
C VAL A 122 16.19 8.00 -26.06
N LEU A 123 16.18 6.66 -26.10
CA LEU A 123 16.77 5.86 -27.18
C LEU A 123 15.87 5.75 -28.42
N ASP A 124 14.66 6.33 -28.39
CA ASP A 124 13.62 6.21 -29.41
C ASP A 124 13.17 4.77 -29.71
N GLU A 125 13.31 3.87 -28.74
CA GLU A 125 12.91 2.46 -28.84
C GLU A 125 11.43 2.29 -28.46
N VAL A 126 10.54 2.77 -29.33
CA VAL A 126 9.08 2.82 -29.10
C VAL A 126 8.51 1.42 -28.87
N HIS A 127 8.91 0.45 -29.69
CA HIS A 127 8.44 -0.93 -29.57
C HIS A 127 8.83 -1.56 -28.23
N ALA A 128 10.08 -1.40 -27.79
CA ALA A 128 10.54 -1.91 -26.48
C ALA A 128 9.76 -1.27 -25.32
N THR A 129 9.48 0.04 -25.43
CA THR A 129 8.66 0.76 -24.46
C THR A 129 7.23 0.19 -24.40
N GLY A 130 6.65 -0.11 -25.57
CA GLY A 130 5.33 -0.74 -25.66
C GLY A 130 5.28 -2.10 -24.97
N VAL A 131 6.25 -2.98 -25.25
CA VAL A 131 6.35 -4.30 -24.62
C VAL A 131 6.48 -4.17 -23.10
N LEU A 132 7.34 -3.26 -22.63
CA LEU A 132 7.53 -3.00 -21.20
C LEU A 132 6.22 -2.57 -20.52
N LEU A 133 5.45 -1.67 -21.13
CA LEU A 133 4.15 -1.22 -20.61
C LEU A 133 3.14 -2.37 -20.56
N LEU A 134 3.09 -3.23 -21.58
CA LEU A 134 2.22 -4.41 -21.59
C LEU A 134 2.63 -5.48 -20.57
N CYS A 135 3.93 -5.65 -20.30
CA CYS A 135 4.36 -6.50 -19.20
C CYS A 135 3.90 -5.94 -17.84
N ASN A 136 4.03 -4.62 -17.65
CA ASN A 136 3.60 -3.99 -16.41
C ASN A 136 2.07 -3.93 -16.25
N LEU A 137 1.31 -3.96 -17.34
CA LEU A 137 -0.14 -4.08 -17.33
C LEU A 137 -0.59 -5.29 -16.50
N VAL A 138 0.08 -6.44 -16.66
CA VAL A 138 -0.25 -7.66 -15.90
C VAL A 138 -0.04 -7.46 -14.41
N SER A 139 1.06 -6.79 -14.03
CA SER A 139 1.34 -6.46 -12.63
C SER A 139 0.29 -5.52 -12.05
N MET A 140 -0.10 -4.47 -12.79
CA MET A 140 -1.13 -3.51 -12.39
C MET A 140 -2.53 -4.13 -12.31
N ALA A 141 -2.85 -5.08 -13.19
CA ALA A 141 -4.08 -5.84 -13.10
C ALA A 141 -4.13 -6.68 -11.82
N GLY A 142 -2.99 -7.31 -11.46
CA GLY A 142 -2.83 -8.01 -10.19
C GLY A 142 -3.04 -7.09 -8.97
N ASP A 143 -2.44 -5.90 -8.99
CA ASP A 143 -2.61 -4.90 -7.92
C ASP A 143 -4.06 -4.42 -7.83
N THR A 144 -4.74 -4.20 -8.98
CA THR A 144 -6.17 -3.86 -9.03
C THR A 144 -7.01 -4.95 -8.33
N VAL A 145 -6.75 -6.22 -8.64
CA VAL A 145 -7.47 -7.36 -8.01
C VAL A 145 -7.17 -7.44 -6.51
N LEU A 146 -5.93 -7.19 -6.10
CA LEU A 146 -5.54 -7.19 -4.69
C LEU A 146 -6.22 -6.05 -3.91
N CYS A 147 -6.21 -4.84 -4.45
CA CYS A 147 -6.88 -3.67 -3.89
C CYS A 147 -8.41 -3.87 -3.84
N HIS A 148 -9.01 -4.48 -4.87
CA HIS A 148 -10.44 -4.81 -4.84
C HIS A 148 -10.78 -5.82 -3.73
N ARG A 149 -9.90 -6.77 -3.45
CA ARG A 149 -10.12 -7.80 -2.42
C ARG A 149 -9.80 -7.35 -0.99
N ARG A 150 -8.85 -6.43 -0.81
CA ARG A 150 -8.28 -6.09 0.52
C ARG A 150 -8.31 -4.60 0.85
N GLY A 151 -8.56 -3.73 -0.11
CA GLY A 151 -8.60 -2.28 0.06
C GLY A 151 -9.98 -1.75 0.43
N THR A 152 -10.05 -0.46 0.73
CA THR A 152 -11.33 0.25 0.88
C THR A 152 -11.99 0.49 -0.47
N GLN A 153 -13.32 0.48 -0.46
CA GLN A 153 -14.16 0.77 -1.62
C GLN A 153 -13.76 2.11 -2.27
N GLY A 154 -13.50 2.12 -3.57
CA GLY A 154 -13.09 3.29 -4.36
C GLY A 154 -11.60 3.38 -4.69
N SER A 155 -10.72 2.67 -3.97
CA SER A 155 -9.27 2.65 -4.24
C SER A 155 -8.89 1.95 -5.56
N GLU A 156 -9.76 1.07 -6.04
CA GLU A 156 -9.61 0.31 -7.28
C GLU A 156 -9.65 1.20 -8.53
N SER A 157 -10.35 2.33 -8.48
CA SER A 157 -10.56 3.21 -9.63
C SER A 157 -9.25 3.76 -10.20
N SER A 158 -8.33 4.18 -9.31
CA SER A 158 -7.01 4.70 -9.71
C SER A 158 -6.14 3.64 -10.42
N HIS A 159 -6.17 2.40 -9.93
CA HIS A 159 -5.44 1.29 -10.55
C HIS A 159 -6.07 0.84 -11.85
N LEU A 160 -7.41 0.87 -11.94
CA LEU A 160 -8.12 0.55 -13.18
C LEU A 160 -7.77 1.57 -14.28
N VAL A 161 -7.76 2.86 -13.96
CA VAL A 161 -7.37 3.91 -14.91
C VAL A 161 -5.92 3.71 -15.36
N ALA A 162 -5.00 3.45 -14.43
CA ALA A 162 -3.62 3.13 -14.79
C ALA A 162 -3.54 1.87 -15.67
N THR A 163 -4.26 0.80 -15.35
CA THR A 163 -4.33 -0.44 -16.14
C THR A 163 -4.78 -0.14 -17.58
N LEU A 164 -5.86 0.61 -17.75
CA LEU A 164 -6.35 0.99 -19.09
C LEU A 164 -5.36 1.86 -19.86
N LEU A 165 -4.70 2.79 -19.17
CA LEU A 165 -3.67 3.64 -19.77
C LEU A 165 -2.50 2.81 -20.28
N PHE A 166 -2.00 1.86 -19.47
CA PHE A 166 -0.91 0.96 -19.85
C PHE A 166 -1.30 0.05 -21.01
N ALA A 167 -2.54 -0.46 -21.02
CA ALA A 167 -3.04 -1.26 -22.13
C ALA A 167 -3.10 -0.47 -23.44
N GLY A 168 -3.69 0.73 -23.42
CA GLY A 168 -3.83 1.57 -24.61
C GLY A 168 -2.48 2.06 -25.13
N LEU A 169 -1.67 2.65 -24.26
CA LEU A 169 -0.38 3.22 -24.63
C LEU A 169 0.63 2.13 -25.01
N GLY A 170 0.63 1.02 -24.27
CA GLY A 170 1.48 -0.15 -24.56
C GLY A 170 1.13 -0.79 -25.90
N SER A 171 -0.16 -1.04 -26.16
CA SER A 171 -0.60 -1.63 -27.43
C SER A 171 -0.30 -0.71 -28.62
N TYR A 172 -0.52 0.61 -28.45
CA TYR A 172 -0.19 1.58 -29.48
C TYR A 172 1.31 1.58 -29.81
N ASN A 173 2.17 1.64 -28.79
CA ASN A 173 3.63 1.68 -28.97
C ASN A 173 4.21 0.37 -29.54
N VAL A 174 3.57 -0.79 -29.31
CA VAL A 174 3.98 -2.06 -29.94
C VAL A 174 3.62 -2.11 -31.43
N LEU A 175 2.59 -1.40 -31.86
CA LEU A 175 2.12 -1.40 -33.26
C LEU A 175 2.80 -0.35 -34.15
N GLN A 176 3.58 0.55 -33.57
CA GLN A 176 4.42 1.53 -34.29
C GLN A 176 5.76 0.89 -34.68
#